data_AF-A0A849G7C9-F1
#
_entry.id   AF-A0A849G7C9-F1
#
_cell.length_a   1.000
_cell.length_b   1.000
_cell.length_c   1.000
_cell.angle_alpha   90.00
_cell.angle_beta   90.00
_cell.angle_gamma   90.00
#
_symmetry.space_group_name_H-M   'P 1'
#
loop_
_entity.id
_entity.type
_entity.pdbx_description
1 polymer ?
#
loop_
_entity_poly.entity_id
_entity_poly.type
_entity_poly.pdbx_seq_one_letter_code
_entity_poly.pdbx_strand_id
1 'polypeptide(L)'
;MDNIAGTKSSLTWAVHISVALLVALWLFPTLGLFVSSFRTADQISTSGWWKSMFPAEQTVQLRTGGRDAATQEGGVYVVEGNLLVDDEESPGTGVTLTRFGVSSRDVS
;
A
#
# COMPACT_ATOMS: atom_id res chain seq x y z
N MET A 1 -34.24 45.12 25.49
CA MET A 1 -33.06 44.94 26.37
C MET A 1 -32.40 43.67 25.91
N ASP A 2 -31.60 43.76 24.84
CA ASP A 2 -31.02 42.58 24.21
C ASP A 2 -29.53 42.56 24.56
N ASN A 3 -29.27 42.18 25.81
CA ASN A 3 -27.94 41.77 26.23
C ASN A 3 -27.77 40.31 25.80
N ILE A 4 -27.20 40.08 24.62
CA ILE A 4 -26.60 38.76 24.33
C ILE A 4 -25.20 38.76 24.97
N ALA A 5 -25.15 38.32 26.22
CA ALA A 5 -23.91 37.99 26.89
C ALA A 5 -23.27 36.79 26.15
N GLY A 6 -21.97 36.90 25.80
CA GLY A 6 -21.12 35.71 25.66
C GLY A 6 -20.92 35.09 24.26
N THR A 7 -21.19 35.78 23.15
CA THR A 7 -20.76 35.25 21.84
C THR A 7 -19.31 35.65 21.59
N LYS A 8 -18.34 34.72 21.66
CA LYS A 8 -16.96 35.00 21.20
C LYS A 8 -17.06 35.59 19.79
N SER A 9 -16.38 36.71 19.54
CA SER A 9 -16.45 37.43 18.26
C SER A 9 -16.25 36.44 17.09
N SER A 10 -17.10 36.50 16.07
CA SER A 10 -16.99 35.67 14.87
C SER A 10 -15.59 35.72 14.26
N LEU A 11 -14.90 36.87 14.43
CA LEU A 11 -13.52 37.06 14.00
C LEU A 11 -12.53 36.19 14.78
N THR A 12 -12.74 36.00 16.08
CA THR A 12 -11.93 35.11 16.92
C THR A 12 -12.06 33.65 16.47
N TRP A 13 -13.25 33.22 16.06
CA TRP A 13 -13.45 31.85 15.56
C TRP A 13 -12.79 31.65 14.19
N ALA A 14 -12.87 32.65 13.30
CA ALA A 14 -12.16 32.65 12.03
C ALA A 14 -10.64 32.51 12.22
N VAL A 15 -10.05 33.30 13.12
CA VAL A 15 -8.60 33.23 13.42
C VAL A 15 -8.21 31.84 13.95
N HIS A 16 -8.94 31.28 14.91
CA HIS A 16 -8.61 29.95 15.44
C HIS A 16 -8.69 28.85 14.39
N ILE A 17 -9.66 28.92 13.47
CA ILE A 17 -9.75 27.96 12.37
C ILE A 17 -8.59 28.13 11.41
N SER A 18 -8.24 29.37 11.04
CA SER A 18 -7.08 29.62 10.19
C SER A 18 -5.80 29.04 10.79
N VAL A 19 -5.57 29.25 12.09
CA VAL A 19 -4.42 28.68 12.80
C VAL A 19 -4.50 27.16 12.85
N ALA A 20 -5.66 26.58 13.16
CA ALA A 20 -5.85 25.14 13.19
C ALA A 20 -5.58 24.49 11.82
N LEU A 21 -6.02 25.12 10.73
CA LEU A 21 -5.75 24.67 9.36
C LEU A 21 -4.26 24.76 9.01
N LEU A 22 -3.58 25.84 9.39
CA LEU A 22 -2.13 25.99 9.20
C LEU A 22 -1.35 24.92 9.98
N VAL A 23 -1.73 24.66 11.23
CA VAL A 23 -1.14 23.61 12.07
C VAL A 23 -1.38 22.24 11.45
N ALA A 24 -2.62 21.94 11.02
CA ALA A 24 -2.94 20.68 10.37
C ALA A 24 -2.18 20.49 9.04
N LEU A 25 -2.06 21.55 8.23
CA LEU A 25 -1.33 21.54 6.96
C LEU A 25 0.14 21.14 7.16
N TRP A 26 0.77 21.65 8.22
CA TRP A 26 2.14 21.29 8.58
C TRP A 26 2.23 19.93 9.30
N LEU A 27 1.31 19.59 10.20
CA LEU A 27 1.36 18.29 10.90
C LEU A 27 1.08 17.10 9.97
N PHE A 28 0.33 17.31 8.89
CA PHE A 28 0.00 16.24 7.95
C PHE A 28 1.24 15.52 7.37
N PRO A 29 2.27 16.20 6.81
CA PRO A 29 3.47 15.53 6.33
C PRO A 29 4.32 14.91 7.45
N THR A 30 4.37 15.48 8.65
CA THR A 30 5.17 14.91 9.76
C THR A 30 4.54 13.63 10.30
N LEU A 31 3.20 13.60 10.44
CA LEU A 31 2.45 12.38 10.73
C LEU A 31 2.63 11.34 9.62
N GLY A 32 2.69 11.77 8.36
CA GLY A 32 2.95 10.88 7.25
C GLY A 32 4.30 10.19 7.32
N LEU A 33 5.35 10.91 7.71
CA LEU A 33 6.68 10.33 7.93
C LEU A 33 6.65 9.32 9.09
N PHE A 34 5.99 9.67 10.19
CA PHE A 34 5.84 8.80 11.35
C PHE A 34 5.09 7.51 11.02
N VAL A 35 3.94 7.58 10.35
CA VAL A 35 3.19 6.39 9.94
C VAL A 35 4.02 5.53 8.97
N SER A 36 4.75 6.19 8.05
CA SER A 36 5.58 5.48 7.08
C SER A 36 6.76 4.72 7.72
N SER A 37 7.20 5.06 8.94
CA SER A 37 8.27 4.31 9.62
C SER A 37 7.85 2.89 10.02
N PHE A 38 6.54 2.61 10.07
CA PHE A 38 5.99 1.29 10.33
C PHE A 38 5.58 0.54 9.05
N ARG A 39 5.69 1.15 7.87
CA ARG A 39 5.30 0.56 6.58
C ARG A 39 6.51 0.06 5.81
N THR A 40 6.31 -0.96 4.99
CA THR A 40 7.36 -1.47 4.09
C THR A 40 7.59 -0.55 2.90
N ALA A 41 8.75 -0.67 2.24
CA ALA A 41 9.07 0.13 1.06
C ALA A 41 8.03 -0.01 -0.07
N ASP A 42 7.52 -1.22 -0.29
CA ASP A 42 6.49 -1.52 -1.29
C ASP A 42 5.15 -0.84 -0.98
N GLN A 43 4.77 -0.80 0.30
CA GLN A 43 3.56 -0.09 0.74
C GLN A 43 3.66 1.43 0.56
N ILE A 44 4.87 1.98 0.71
CA ILE A 44 5.11 3.42 0.56
C ILE A 44 5.02 3.85 -0.91
N SER A 45 5.49 3.02 -1.85
CA SER A 45 5.49 3.34 -3.29
C SER A 45 4.11 3.18 -3.94
N THR A 46 3.27 2.26 -3.42
CA THR A 46 1.96 1.92 -3.99
C THR A 46 0.80 2.72 -3.42
N SER A 47 0.92 3.27 -2.19
CA SER A 47 -0.18 4.02 -1.58
C SER A 47 0.26 5.10 -0.58
N GLY A 48 -0.54 6.17 -0.49
CA GLY A 48 -0.36 7.22 0.53
C GLY A 48 -0.46 6.68 1.96
N TRP A 49 0.27 7.31 2.89
CA TRP A 49 0.34 6.91 4.30
C TRP A 49 -1.02 6.93 5.00
N TRP A 50 -1.93 7.83 4.62
CA TRP A 50 -3.27 7.89 5.20
C TRP A 50 -4.11 6.64 4.91
N LYS A 51 -3.75 5.82 3.91
CA LYS A 51 -4.40 4.54 3.64
C LYS A 51 -3.99 3.43 4.61
N SER A 52 -2.99 3.64 5.48
CA SER A 52 -2.54 2.63 6.44
C SER A 52 -3.62 2.24 7.47
N MET A 53 -4.66 3.05 7.62
CA MET A 53 -5.80 2.76 8.51
C MET A 53 -6.82 1.80 7.88
N PHE A 54 -6.65 1.42 6.61
CA PHE A 54 -7.54 0.54 5.88
C PHE A 54 -6.79 -0.74 5.45
N PRO A 55 -7.52 -1.83 5.15
CA PRO A 55 -6.92 -3.00 4.52
C PRO A 55 -6.19 -2.60 3.23
N ALA A 56 -4.97 -3.10 3.08
CA ALA A 56 -4.18 -2.92 1.87
C ALA A 56 -4.37 -4.15 0.96
N GLU A 57 -4.80 -3.94 -0.27
CA GLU A 57 -4.73 -4.95 -1.31
C GLU A 57 -3.38 -4.83 -2.03
N GLN A 58 -2.62 -5.92 -2.06
CA GLN A 58 -1.32 -5.98 -2.72
C GLN A 58 -1.41 -6.92 -3.93
N THR A 59 -1.00 -6.42 -5.09
CA THR A 59 -0.82 -7.28 -6.28
C THR A 59 0.61 -7.82 -6.25
N VAL A 60 0.75 -9.13 -6.09
CA VAL A 60 2.04 -9.82 -6.11
C VAL A 60 2.20 -10.52 -7.46
N GLN A 61 3.31 -10.26 -8.14
CA GLN A 61 3.66 -10.94 -9.39
C GLN A 61 4.73 -12.01 -9.10
N LEU A 62 4.41 -13.26 -9.43
CA LEU A 62 5.30 -14.40 -9.24
C LEU A 62 5.79 -14.90 -10.58
N ARG A 63 6.96 -15.54 -10.61
CA ARG A 63 7.52 -16.16 -11.81
C ARG A 63 8.06 -17.54 -11.49
N THR A 64 7.90 -18.46 -12.43
CA THR A 64 8.59 -19.75 -12.39
C THR A 64 10.12 -19.56 -12.34
N GLY A 65 10.79 -20.61 -11.86
CA GLY A 65 12.24 -20.73 -11.94
C GLY A 65 12.76 -20.47 -13.36
N GLY A 66 14.00 -19.99 -13.44
CA GLY A 66 14.69 -19.79 -14.70
C GLY A 66 15.15 -21.10 -15.34
N ARG A 67 16.02 -20.97 -16.35
CA ARG A 67 16.59 -22.13 -17.08
C ARG A 67 17.35 -23.09 -16.16
N ASP A 68 17.94 -22.59 -15.09
CA ASP A 68 18.72 -23.38 -14.15
C ASP A 68 17.85 -24.32 -13.30
N ALA A 69 16.56 -24.02 -13.16
CA ALA A 69 15.58 -24.88 -12.50
C ALA A 69 14.93 -25.90 -13.46
N ALA A 70 15.25 -25.84 -14.76
CA ALA A 70 14.62 -26.69 -15.76
C ALA A 70 15.33 -28.05 -15.86
N THR A 71 14.58 -29.14 -15.78
CA THR A 71 15.06 -30.50 -15.99
C THR A 71 14.63 -31.01 -17.37
N GLN A 72 15.45 -31.86 -17.99
CA GLN A 72 15.12 -32.45 -19.29
C GLN A 72 14.36 -33.76 -19.08
N GLU A 73 13.11 -33.80 -19.55
CA GLU A 73 12.25 -34.97 -19.49
C GLU A 73 11.64 -35.23 -20.86
N GLY A 74 11.84 -36.43 -21.43
CA GLY A 74 11.22 -36.80 -22.71
C GLY A 74 11.56 -35.89 -23.89
N GLY A 75 12.71 -35.18 -23.85
CA GLY A 75 13.13 -34.25 -24.90
C GLY A 75 12.59 -32.83 -24.76
N VAL A 76 11.83 -32.53 -23.71
CA VAL A 76 11.41 -31.16 -23.35
C VAL A 76 12.07 -30.71 -22.05
N TYR A 77 12.14 -29.39 -21.84
CA TYR A 77 12.58 -28.80 -20.59
C TYR A 77 11.36 -28.48 -19.73
N VAL A 78 11.33 -29.00 -18.51
CA VAL A 78 10.23 -28.87 -17.55
C VAL A 78 10.71 -28.12 -16.33
N VAL A 79 9.92 -27.15 -15.88
CA VAL A 79 10.10 -26.47 -14.59
C VAL A 79 8.89 -26.83 -13.73
N GLU A 80 9.12 -27.56 -12.65
CA GLU A 80 8.07 -27.99 -11.72
C GLU A 80 8.23 -27.30 -10.37
N GLY A 81 7.11 -26.99 -9.71
CA GLY A 81 7.06 -26.33 -8.41
C GLY A 81 5.73 -25.61 -8.17
N ASN A 82 5.59 -25.04 -6.99
CA ASN A 82 4.41 -24.31 -6.54
C ASN A 82 4.77 -22.90 -6.03
N LEU A 83 4.40 -21.91 -6.85
CA LEU A 83 4.70 -20.49 -6.59
C LEU A 83 3.97 -19.90 -5.36
N LEU A 84 2.97 -20.60 -4.81
CA LEU A 84 2.15 -20.07 -3.72
C LEU A 84 2.61 -20.53 -2.34
N VAL A 85 3.44 -21.57 -2.24
CA VAL A 85 3.80 -22.15 -0.94
C VAL A 85 5.25 -22.63 -0.82
N ASP A 86 5.98 -22.81 -1.93
CA ASP A 86 7.30 -23.44 -1.87
C ASP A 86 8.39 -22.50 -1.31
N ASP A 87 8.25 -21.18 -1.50
CA ASP A 87 9.20 -20.18 -1.00
C ASP A 87 8.67 -19.44 0.25
N GLU A 88 9.56 -18.98 1.14
CA GLU A 88 9.18 -18.18 2.33
C GLU A 88 8.51 -16.84 1.96
N GLU A 89 8.81 -16.29 0.79
CA GLU A 89 8.19 -15.08 0.25
C GLU A 89 6.89 -15.37 -0.53
N SER A 90 6.48 -16.63 -0.62
CA SER A 90 5.25 -17.01 -1.31
C SER A 90 4.03 -16.43 -0.59
N PRO A 91 2.99 -15.98 -1.33
CA PRO A 91 1.86 -15.29 -0.72
C PRO A 91 0.84 -16.23 -0.03
N GLY A 92 1.05 -17.55 -0.07
CA GLY A 92 0.18 -18.55 0.54
C GLY A 92 -1.04 -18.92 -0.32
N THR A 93 -1.88 -19.81 0.20
CA THR A 93 -3.07 -20.35 -0.49
C THR A 93 -4.29 -19.42 -0.44
N GLY A 94 -4.21 -18.31 0.31
CA GLY A 94 -5.30 -17.35 0.48
C GLY A 94 -5.43 -16.31 -0.64
N VAL A 95 -4.64 -16.43 -1.72
CA VAL A 95 -4.64 -15.45 -2.81
C VAL A 95 -5.52 -15.86 -3.99
N THR A 96 -6.04 -14.87 -4.69
CA THR A 96 -6.80 -15.08 -5.93
C THR A 96 -5.88 -14.85 -7.13
N LEU A 97 -5.73 -15.88 -7.97
CA LEU A 97 -5.02 -15.75 -9.24
C LEU A 97 -5.90 -15.02 -10.26
N THR A 98 -5.52 -13.80 -10.61
CA THR A 98 -6.28 -12.97 -11.56
C THR A 98 -5.86 -13.18 -13.00
N ARG A 99 -4.57 -13.43 -13.26
CA ARG A 99 -4.02 -13.62 -14.61
C ARG A 99 -2.72 -14.44 -14.57
N PHE A 100 -2.45 -15.20 -15.64
CA PHE A 100 -1.18 -15.88 -15.88
C PHE A 100 -0.73 -15.65 -17.33
N GLY A 101 0.57 -15.78 -17.59
CA GLY A 101 1.15 -15.58 -18.92
C GLY A 101 2.62 -16.00 -18.96
N VAL A 102 3.18 -16.06 -20.17
CA VAL A 102 4.60 -16.45 -20.39
C VAL A 102 5.54 -15.24 -20.39
N SER A 103 4.99 -14.02 -20.41
CA SER A 103 5.72 -12.75 -20.36
C SER A 103 5.14 -11.83 -19.31
N SER A 104 5.99 -11.09 -18.59
CA SER A 104 5.56 -10.08 -17.61
C SER A 104 4.67 -8.98 -18.23
N ARG A 105 4.75 -8.79 -19.55
CA ARG A 105 3.91 -7.84 -20.30
C ARG A 105 2.48 -8.33 -20.49
N ASP A 106 2.27 -9.63 -20.48
CA ASP A 106 0.94 -10.22 -20.69
C ASP A 106 0.12 -10.16 -19.40
N VAL A 107 0.78 -9.97 -18.24
CA VAL A 107 0.17 -10.02 -16.90
C VAL A 107 -0.04 -8.65 -16.24
N SER A 108 0.31 -7.54 -16.92
CA SER A 108 -0.01 -6.18 -16.48
C SER A 108 -1.43 -5.74 -16.80
#